data_AF-A0ABD7V847-F1
#
_entry.id   AF-A0ABD7V847-F1
#
_cell.length_a   1.000
_cell.length_b   1.000
_cell.length_c   1.000
_cell.angle_alpha   90.00
_cell.angle_beta   90.00
_cell.angle_gamma   90.00
#
_symmetry.space_group_name_H-M   'P 1'
#
loop_
_entity.id
_entity.type
_entity.pdbx_description
1 polymer ?
#
loop_
_entity_poly.entity_id
_entity_poly.type
_entity_poly.pdbx_seq_one_letter_code
_entity_poly.pdbx_strand_id
1 'polypeptide(L)'
;MVDAEHSADPRFRQWFSRSNESARATTHPAIARIVGHGLADGHLWVATAPVPGHDAAALVHHHPDGIDVDRAVVIVRAVGEALDAAHLRRLVHSGLVTSDIFIHTDADPGPADLRPPGVVTLGGFGLTPPPQDEDTPHPDTDVAGLGRVLVELLTGTTSVARQRVSGAVSPAFYAVLARALDPGPEHRYRTCAEFVRAAELALHLTHTDGEPPTDVMPSPSPHGALARVPDSDAHAAGSPAPRVFGTAGHPGRPAGPVAGPVWSQGGSSIPRSRKAWLVPLFVAAVVVAVCVGAVMLVGSRNAPAPWPPAVSHIADAFPRLIPASPDATGWRDATCAAVSRDGVDGISCTDPENLTYAVWHTAPPGAQQKVTAPLKGYPGDEITWRDGPASASRESVKDGWLVTNFSAPVHVPYTVITTWPDHSGREILDAWWRTAPLG
;
A
#
# COMPACT_ATOMS: atom_id res chain seq x y z
N MET A 1 -21.85 28.64 4.21
CA MET A 1 -23.31 28.44 4.33
C MET A 1 -23.59 26.99 4.05
N VAL A 2 -24.68 26.44 4.59
CA VAL A 2 -25.17 25.10 4.23
C VAL A 2 -25.98 25.21 2.94
N ASP A 3 -25.99 24.17 2.11
CA ASP A 3 -26.81 24.10 0.89
C ASP A 3 -28.32 24.17 1.18
N ALA A 4 -29.12 24.43 0.15
CA ALA A 4 -30.56 24.64 0.27
C ALA A 4 -31.35 23.38 0.67
N GLU A 5 -30.85 22.17 0.38
CA GLU A 5 -31.55 20.91 0.66
C GLU A 5 -31.47 20.58 2.15
N HIS A 6 -30.26 20.52 2.71
CA HIS A 6 -30.08 20.40 4.16
C HIS A 6 -30.68 21.60 4.91
N SER A 7 -30.57 22.81 4.35
CA SER A 7 -31.21 24.00 4.93
C SER A 7 -32.74 23.95 4.90
N ALA A 8 -33.37 23.03 4.16
CA ALA A 8 -34.82 22.82 4.17
C ALA A 8 -35.27 21.78 5.22
N ASP A 9 -34.45 20.78 5.56
CA ASP A 9 -34.80 19.71 6.49
C ASP A 9 -35.08 20.23 7.92
N PRO A 10 -36.28 20.01 8.48
CA PRO A 10 -36.60 20.35 9.87
C PRO A 10 -35.72 19.65 10.91
N ARG A 11 -35.26 18.42 10.67
CA ARG A 11 -34.40 17.70 11.61
C ARG A 11 -33.01 18.33 11.63
N PHE A 12 -32.40 18.54 10.46
CA PHE A 12 -31.13 19.25 10.33
C PHE A 12 -31.20 20.66 10.93
N ARG A 13 -32.23 21.46 10.65
CA ARG A 13 -32.43 22.79 11.28
C ARG A 13 -32.41 22.74 12.81
N GLN A 14 -33.08 21.76 13.41
CA GLN A 14 -33.15 21.63 14.87
C GLN A 14 -31.80 21.20 15.45
N TRP A 15 -31.11 20.26 14.80
CA TRP A 15 -29.74 19.89 15.16
C TRP A 15 -28.79 21.08 15.04
N PHE A 16 -28.78 21.76 13.89
CA PHE A 16 -27.94 22.91 13.55
C PHE A 16 -28.01 24.00 14.62
N SER A 17 -29.23 24.40 15.02
CA SER A 17 -29.39 25.44 16.06
C SER A 17 -28.84 25.00 17.42
N ARG A 18 -29.08 23.75 17.85
CA ARG A 18 -28.52 23.23 19.12
C ARG A 18 -27.00 23.14 19.08
N SER A 19 -26.43 22.61 17.99
CA SER A 19 -24.99 22.43 17.81
C SER A 19 -24.26 23.78 17.76
N ASN A 20 -24.81 24.76 17.03
CA ASN A 20 -24.20 26.08 16.94
C ASN A 20 -24.34 26.89 18.24
N GLU A 21 -25.39 26.70 19.04
CA GLU A 21 -25.47 27.30 20.37
C GLU A 21 -24.43 26.70 21.34
N SER A 22 -24.23 25.37 21.31
CA SER A 22 -23.18 24.68 22.08
C SER A 22 -21.76 25.13 21.66
N ALA A 23 -21.52 25.22 20.35
CA ALA A 23 -20.26 25.71 19.81
C ALA A 23 -20.02 27.19 20.15
N ARG A 24 -21.05 28.04 20.14
CA ARG A 24 -20.96 29.44 20.58
C ARG A 24 -20.63 29.59 22.06
N ALA A 25 -21.07 28.66 22.92
CA ALA A 25 -20.71 28.61 24.33
C ALA A 25 -19.28 28.08 24.59
N THR A 26 -18.60 27.53 23.58
CA THR A 26 -17.25 26.98 23.72
C THR A 26 -16.20 28.08 23.63
N THR A 27 -15.35 28.18 24.66
CA THR A 27 -14.19 29.08 24.67
C THR A 27 -12.91 28.23 24.69
N HIS A 28 -12.14 28.30 23.59
CA HIS A 28 -10.85 27.63 23.44
C HIS A 28 -9.96 28.48 22.51
N PRO A 29 -8.66 28.70 22.79
CA PRO A 29 -7.80 29.58 21.98
C PRO A 29 -7.66 29.11 20.52
N ALA A 30 -7.72 27.80 20.28
CA ALA A 30 -7.62 27.21 18.94
C ALA A 30 -8.98 26.87 18.29
N ILE A 31 -10.11 27.39 18.79
CA ILE A 31 -11.43 27.25 18.13
C ILE A 31 -11.95 28.62 17.74
N ALA A 32 -12.42 28.77 16.50
CA ALA A 32 -12.98 30.00 15.98
C ALA A 32 -14.27 30.36 16.75
N ARG A 33 -14.27 31.53 17.41
CA ARG A 33 -15.43 31.99 18.18
C ARG A 33 -16.59 32.28 17.23
N ILE A 34 -17.66 31.49 17.31
CA ILE A 34 -18.93 31.77 16.63
C ILE A 34 -19.53 33.05 17.21
N VAL A 35 -19.88 34.01 16.34
CA VAL A 35 -20.54 35.27 16.71
C VAL A 35 -22.04 35.23 16.47
N GLY A 36 -22.51 34.39 15.55
CA GLY A 36 -23.93 34.19 15.27
C GLY A 36 -24.18 33.01 14.34
N HIS A 37 -25.43 32.56 14.29
CA HIS A 37 -25.93 31.59 13.32
C HIS A 37 -27.40 31.89 13.00
N GLY A 38 -27.92 31.39 11.89
CA GLY A 38 -29.32 31.60 11.52
C GLY A 38 -29.71 31.02 10.17
N LEU A 39 -30.87 31.46 9.68
CA LEU A 39 -31.40 31.17 8.34
C LEU A 39 -31.54 32.51 7.60
N ALA A 40 -30.99 32.61 6.39
CA ALA A 40 -31.13 33.76 5.50
C ALA A 40 -31.26 33.27 4.06
N ASP A 41 -32.20 33.83 3.29
CA ASP A 41 -32.44 33.48 1.89
C ASP A 41 -32.55 31.96 1.62
N GLY A 42 -33.18 31.23 2.55
CA GLY A 42 -33.35 29.78 2.50
C GLY A 42 -32.14 28.95 2.95
N HIS A 43 -30.99 29.57 3.22
CA HIS A 43 -29.73 28.92 3.57
C HIS A 43 -29.37 29.11 5.05
N LEU A 44 -28.94 28.03 5.71
CA LEU A 44 -28.39 28.11 7.06
C LEU A 44 -26.96 28.69 7.01
N TRP A 45 -26.67 29.60 7.93
CA TRP A 45 -25.40 30.30 8.00
C TRP A 45 -24.85 30.32 9.43
N VAL A 46 -23.52 30.29 9.52
CA VAL A 46 -22.73 30.47 10.73
C VAL A 46 -21.76 31.61 10.44
N ALA A 47 -21.65 32.56 11.37
CA ALA A 47 -20.67 33.63 11.34
C ALA A 47 -19.67 33.41 12.48
N THR A 48 -18.38 33.37 12.13
CA THR A 48 -17.26 33.33 13.07
C THR A 48 -16.63 34.72 13.22
N ALA A 49 -15.94 34.96 14.34
CA ALA A 49 -15.07 36.11 14.45
C ALA A 49 -13.93 36.00 13.41
N PRO A 50 -13.47 37.11 12.80
CA PRO A 50 -12.35 37.08 11.86
C PRO A 50 -11.11 36.43 12.48
N VAL A 51 -10.56 35.44 11.79
CA VAL A 51 -9.31 34.77 12.17
C VAL A 51 -8.20 35.32 11.28
N PRO A 52 -7.08 35.81 11.83
CA PRO A 52 -5.96 36.28 11.02
C PRO A 52 -5.18 35.12 10.40
N GLY A 53 -4.61 35.36 9.22
CA GLY A 53 -3.79 34.39 8.48
C GLY A 53 -4.49 33.81 7.25
N HIS A 54 -4.14 32.58 6.87
CA HIS A 54 -4.69 31.86 5.71
C HIS A 54 -5.10 30.44 6.13
N ASP A 55 -6.03 29.81 5.42
CA ASP A 55 -6.37 28.41 5.69
C ASP A 55 -5.28 27.42 5.22
N ALA A 56 -5.38 26.17 5.66
CA ALA A 56 -4.45 25.11 5.30
C ALA A 56 -4.67 24.59 3.87
N ALA A 57 -5.84 24.81 3.26
CA ALA A 57 -6.07 24.47 1.86
C ALA A 57 -5.26 25.40 0.93
N ALA A 58 -5.12 26.69 1.28
CA ALA A 58 -4.20 27.60 0.61
C ALA A 58 -2.73 27.18 0.78
N LEU A 59 -2.35 26.66 1.96
CA LEU A 59 -1.01 26.09 2.16
C LEU A 59 -0.77 24.87 1.25
N VAL A 60 -1.71 23.93 1.21
CA VAL A 60 -1.69 22.76 0.32
C VAL A 60 -1.61 23.18 -1.15
N HIS A 61 -2.38 24.18 -1.56
CA HIS A 61 -2.35 24.69 -2.94
C HIS A 61 -0.97 25.26 -3.34
N HIS A 62 -0.26 25.90 -2.41
CA HIS A 62 1.11 26.38 -2.63
C HIS A 62 2.19 25.28 -2.50
N HIS A 63 1.84 24.12 -1.94
CA HIS A 63 2.73 22.98 -1.74
C HIS A 63 2.12 21.69 -2.34
N PRO A 64 2.03 21.59 -3.69
CA PRO A 64 1.38 20.45 -4.37
C PRO A 64 2.08 19.11 -4.17
N ASP A 65 3.33 19.11 -3.69
CA ASP A 65 4.13 17.92 -3.37
C ASP A 65 4.14 17.61 -1.85
N GLY A 66 3.31 18.32 -1.08
CA GLY A 66 3.25 18.27 0.38
C GLY A 66 4.16 19.29 1.08
N ILE A 67 3.92 19.49 2.38
CA ILE A 67 4.78 20.24 3.29
C ILE A 67 5.68 19.31 4.10
N ASP A 68 6.68 19.92 4.75
CA ASP A 68 7.54 19.24 5.73
C ASP A 68 6.75 18.49 6.81
N VAL A 69 7.28 17.33 7.21
CA VAL A 69 6.58 16.36 8.06
C VAL A 69 6.43 16.84 9.51
N ASP A 70 7.43 17.51 10.06
CA ASP A 70 7.36 18.10 11.40
C ASP A 70 6.35 19.26 11.41
N ARG A 71 6.36 20.10 10.36
CA ARG A 71 5.37 21.17 10.20
C ARG A 71 3.93 20.63 10.11
N ALA A 72 3.72 19.55 9.37
CA ALA A 72 2.40 18.92 9.26
C ALA A 72 1.91 18.37 10.61
N VAL A 73 2.78 17.69 11.37
CA VAL A 73 2.42 17.15 12.69
C VAL A 73 2.22 18.25 13.73
N VAL A 74 2.96 19.36 13.70
CA VAL A 74 2.70 20.53 14.56
C VAL A 74 1.30 21.14 14.30
N ILE A 75 0.89 21.26 13.03
CA ILE A 75 -0.46 21.70 12.66
C ILE A 75 -1.51 20.72 13.20
N VAL A 76 -1.33 19.42 12.91
CA VAL A 76 -2.27 18.36 13.27
C VAL A 76 -2.39 18.16 14.79
N ARG A 77 -1.31 18.38 15.57
CA ARG A 77 -1.36 18.41 17.03
C ARG A 77 -2.29 19.50 17.54
N ALA A 78 -2.11 20.74 17.09
CA ALA A 78 -2.89 21.87 17.57
C ALA A 78 -4.39 21.75 17.18
N VAL A 79 -4.69 21.17 16.02
CA VAL A 79 -6.07 20.82 15.62
C VAL A 79 -6.62 19.68 16.49
N GLY A 80 -5.84 18.64 16.76
CA GLY A 80 -6.24 17.51 17.61
C GLY A 80 -6.54 17.91 19.06
N GLU A 81 -5.75 18.81 19.63
CA GLU A 81 -6.01 19.41 20.95
C GLU A 81 -7.34 20.19 20.97
N ALA A 82 -7.63 20.96 19.90
CA ALA A 82 -8.88 21.71 19.77
C ALA A 82 -10.10 20.78 19.63
N LEU A 83 -9.98 19.69 18.86
CA LEU A 83 -11.02 18.68 18.69
C LEU A 83 -11.31 17.96 20.02
N ASP A 84 -10.29 17.44 20.70
CA ASP A 84 -10.48 16.77 22.00
C ASP A 84 -11.11 17.74 23.04
N ALA A 85 -10.75 19.04 23.02
CA ALA A 85 -11.38 20.06 23.87
C ALA A 85 -12.87 20.34 23.54
N ALA A 86 -13.28 20.12 22.29
CA ALA A 86 -14.68 20.17 21.85
C ALA A 86 -15.43 18.87 22.22
N HIS A 87 -14.78 17.70 22.08
CA HIS A 87 -15.36 16.40 22.45
C HIS A 87 -15.71 16.31 23.94
N LEU A 88 -14.89 16.91 24.82
CA LEU A 88 -15.22 17.05 26.26
C LEU A 88 -16.53 17.83 26.52
N ARG A 89 -17.04 18.58 25.53
CA ARG A 89 -18.31 19.32 25.56
C ARG A 89 -19.40 18.66 24.70
N ARG A 90 -19.18 17.42 24.24
CA ARG A 90 -20.02 16.69 23.28
C ARG A 90 -20.23 17.43 21.95
N LEU A 91 -19.25 18.21 21.53
CA LEU A 91 -19.23 18.88 20.23
C LEU A 91 -18.22 18.17 19.33
N VAL A 92 -18.72 17.50 18.29
CA VAL A 92 -17.94 16.85 17.23
C VAL A 92 -18.01 17.73 15.98
N HIS A 93 -16.91 17.81 15.23
CA HIS A 93 -16.82 18.64 14.02
C HIS A 93 -17.52 17.97 12.82
N SER A 94 -17.42 16.64 12.71
CA SER A 94 -18.04 15.74 11.72
C SER A 94 -17.62 15.94 10.25
N GLY A 95 -17.17 17.14 9.87
CA GLY A 95 -16.81 17.50 8.49
C GLY A 95 -15.40 18.04 8.29
N LEU A 96 -14.44 17.73 9.16
CA LEU A 96 -13.12 18.38 9.19
C LEU A 96 -12.39 18.30 7.83
N VAL A 97 -12.04 19.47 7.29
CA VAL A 97 -11.24 19.66 6.07
C VAL A 97 -10.17 20.74 6.24
N THR A 98 -9.21 20.80 5.32
CA THR A 98 -8.09 21.77 5.34
C THR A 98 -8.54 23.24 5.28
N SER A 99 -9.68 23.54 4.66
CA SER A 99 -10.26 24.89 4.64
C SER A 99 -10.83 25.37 5.99
N ASP A 100 -11.02 24.48 6.96
CA ASP A 100 -11.45 24.85 8.33
C ASP A 100 -10.27 25.23 9.24
N ILE A 101 -9.04 24.96 8.82
CA ILE A 101 -7.84 25.11 9.65
C ILE A 101 -7.10 26.38 9.25
N PHE A 102 -7.31 27.46 10.00
CA PHE A 102 -6.65 28.75 9.78
C PHE A 102 -5.27 28.76 10.43
N ILE A 103 -4.22 29.04 9.67
CA ILE A 103 -2.82 29.13 10.09
C ILE A 103 -2.45 30.61 10.25
N HIS A 104 -1.95 30.98 11.43
CA HIS A 104 -1.61 32.36 11.78
C HIS A 104 -0.27 32.76 11.13
N THR A 105 -0.23 33.94 10.51
CA THR A 105 0.94 34.41 9.73
C THR A 105 2.16 34.82 10.55
N ASP A 106 2.01 35.07 11.85
CA ASP A 106 3.09 35.57 12.73
C ASP A 106 3.91 34.44 13.39
N ALA A 107 3.83 33.22 12.86
CA ALA A 107 4.56 32.04 13.31
C ALA A 107 5.96 31.93 12.65
N ASP A 108 6.87 32.84 13.03
CA ASP A 108 8.29 32.77 12.69
C ASP A 108 8.91 31.47 13.29
N PRO A 109 9.59 30.60 12.49
CA PRO A 109 10.11 29.31 12.96
C PRO A 109 11.38 29.43 13.80
N GLY A 110 11.26 30.05 14.97
CA GLY A 110 12.27 30.02 16.04
C GLY A 110 12.29 28.69 16.81
N PRO A 111 13.35 28.41 17.58
CA PRO A 111 13.51 27.15 18.32
C PRO A 111 12.38 26.91 19.34
N ALA A 112 11.98 25.65 19.48
CA ALA A 112 10.60 25.24 19.74
C ALA A 112 10.06 25.29 21.19
N ASP A 113 10.82 25.78 22.17
CA ASP A 113 10.64 25.34 23.57
C ASP A 113 9.64 26.13 24.46
N LEU A 114 9.03 27.25 24.02
CA LEU A 114 8.28 28.13 24.94
C LEU A 114 6.96 28.76 24.43
N ARG A 115 6.16 28.10 23.57
CA ARG A 115 4.80 28.60 23.20
C ARG A 115 3.71 27.53 22.97
N PRO A 116 2.66 27.49 23.81
CA PRO A 116 1.37 26.86 23.51
C PRO A 116 0.20 27.87 23.47
N PRO A 117 -0.93 27.52 22.81
CA PRO A 117 -1.08 27.20 21.40
C PRO A 117 -1.53 28.45 20.60
N GLY A 118 -0.99 28.66 19.41
CA GLY A 118 -1.35 29.82 18.57
C GLY A 118 -0.92 29.71 17.10
N VAL A 119 -0.61 28.50 16.63
CA VAL A 119 -0.25 28.25 15.22
C VAL A 119 -1.52 28.19 14.36
N VAL A 120 -2.61 27.65 14.90
CA VAL A 120 -3.88 27.45 14.18
C VAL A 120 -5.12 27.82 14.98
N THR A 121 -6.21 28.08 14.26
CA THR A 121 -7.57 28.16 14.79
C THR A 121 -8.51 27.35 13.91
N LEU A 122 -9.34 26.49 14.53
CA LEU A 122 -10.27 25.59 13.86
C LEU A 122 -11.66 26.23 13.70
N GLY A 123 -12.15 26.33 12.47
CA GLY A 123 -13.50 26.73 12.07
C GLY A 123 -14.47 25.56 11.96
N GLY A 124 -15.39 25.61 10.99
CA GLY A 124 -16.22 24.50 10.51
C GLY A 124 -17.32 23.93 11.42
N PHE A 125 -17.24 24.10 12.74
CA PHE A 125 -18.19 23.53 13.70
C PHE A 125 -19.66 23.88 13.39
N GLY A 126 -20.53 22.87 13.49
CA GLY A 126 -21.98 23.03 13.32
C GLY A 126 -22.45 23.16 11.88
N LEU A 127 -21.58 22.94 10.88
CA LEU A 127 -21.95 22.93 9.45
C LEU A 127 -22.29 21.54 8.92
N THR A 128 -21.63 20.48 9.42
CA THR A 128 -21.81 19.10 8.97
C THR A 128 -22.53 18.28 10.05
N PRO A 129 -23.66 17.61 9.74
CA PRO A 129 -24.31 16.73 10.71
C PRO A 129 -23.47 15.47 10.95
N PRO A 130 -23.55 14.86 12.15
CA PRO A 130 -23.07 13.50 12.34
C PRO A 130 -23.90 12.51 11.49
N PRO A 131 -23.42 11.28 11.29
CA PRO A 131 -24.20 10.20 10.70
C PRO A 131 -25.56 10.00 11.41
N GLN A 132 -26.53 9.43 10.70
CA GLN A 132 -27.88 9.20 11.25
C GLN A 132 -27.85 8.22 12.45
N ASP A 133 -28.84 8.40 13.34
CA ASP A 133 -29.13 7.56 14.51
C ASP A 133 -28.14 7.55 15.69
N GLU A 134 -27.12 8.44 15.73
CA GLU A 134 -26.32 8.65 16.94
C GLU A 134 -26.89 9.72 17.90
N ASP A 135 -27.45 9.27 19.04
CA ASP A 135 -27.83 10.13 20.18
C ASP A 135 -26.63 10.79 20.90
N THR A 136 -25.40 10.34 20.61
CA THR A 136 -24.15 10.93 21.12
C THR A 136 -23.10 10.87 20.03
N PRO A 137 -22.78 12.00 19.36
CA PRO A 137 -21.80 12.02 18.28
C PRO A 137 -20.45 11.49 18.74
N HIS A 138 -19.94 10.47 18.06
CA HIS A 138 -18.68 9.83 18.44
C HIS A 138 -17.43 10.54 17.84
N PRO A 139 -16.30 10.67 18.57
CA PRO A 139 -15.06 11.32 18.09
C PRO A 139 -14.34 10.68 16.89
N ASP A 140 -14.67 9.45 16.50
CA ASP A 140 -13.97 8.68 15.45
C ASP A 140 -14.04 9.36 14.08
N THR A 141 -15.10 10.12 13.81
CA THR A 141 -15.29 10.86 12.56
C THR A 141 -14.28 12.00 12.46
N ASP A 142 -13.98 12.66 13.59
CA ASP A 142 -12.98 13.73 13.69
C ASP A 142 -11.56 13.16 13.69
N VAL A 143 -11.33 12.00 14.31
CA VAL A 143 -10.05 11.26 14.21
C VAL A 143 -9.75 10.89 12.74
N ALA A 144 -10.74 10.36 12.02
CA ALA A 144 -10.59 10.05 10.59
C ALA A 144 -10.45 11.31 9.73
N GLY A 145 -11.12 12.41 10.10
CA GLY A 145 -10.93 13.73 9.49
C GLY A 145 -9.49 14.22 9.65
N LEU A 146 -8.96 14.14 10.85
CA LEU A 146 -7.62 14.60 11.19
C LEU A 146 -6.54 13.75 10.51
N GLY A 147 -6.77 12.44 10.37
CA GLY A 147 -5.95 11.56 9.53
C GLY A 147 -5.93 11.95 8.05
N ARG A 148 -7.09 12.33 7.48
CA ARG A 148 -7.17 12.83 6.08
C ARG A 148 -6.43 14.15 5.91
N VAL A 149 -6.59 15.09 6.84
CA VAL A 149 -5.85 16.35 6.87
C VAL A 149 -4.34 16.10 6.92
N LEU A 150 -3.86 15.17 7.75
CA LEU A 150 -2.44 14.84 7.81
C LEU A 150 -1.91 14.31 6.47
N VAL A 151 -2.66 13.43 5.79
CA VAL A 151 -2.30 12.96 4.44
C VAL A 151 -2.24 14.13 3.45
N GLU A 152 -3.25 15.00 3.46
CA GLU A 152 -3.35 16.13 2.52
C GLU A 152 -2.22 17.15 2.68
N LEU A 153 -1.83 17.45 3.93
CA LEU A 153 -0.66 18.26 4.23
C LEU A 153 0.64 17.59 3.72
N LEU A 154 0.78 16.27 3.88
CA LEU A 154 2.02 15.54 3.57
C LEU A 154 2.21 15.18 2.09
N THR A 155 1.16 15.18 1.26
CA THR A 155 1.24 14.81 -0.17
C THR A 155 0.68 15.87 -1.11
N GLY A 156 0.15 16.98 -0.60
CA GLY A 156 -0.57 17.98 -1.40
C GLY A 156 -1.93 17.48 -1.93
N THR A 157 -2.36 16.26 -1.59
CA THR A 157 -3.60 15.65 -2.10
C THR A 157 -4.27 14.79 -1.03
N THR A 158 -5.58 14.56 -1.14
CA THR A 158 -6.31 13.62 -0.24
C THR A 158 -5.96 12.14 -0.46
N SER A 159 -4.91 11.83 -1.22
CA SER A 159 -4.45 10.48 -1.54
C SER A 159 -3.01 10.26 -1.08
N VAL A 160 -2.79 9.11 -0.45
CA VAL A 160 -1.45 8.59 -0.12
C VAL A 160 -0.73 8.03 -1.37
N ALA A 161 -1.48 7.78 -2.46
CA ALA A 161 -0.98 7.04 -3.62
C ALA A 161 -0.20 7.88 -4.65
N ARG A 162 -0.29 9.21 -4.61
CA ARG A 162 0.24 10.06 -5.70
C ARG A 162 1.67 10.57 -5.47
N GLN A 163 2.16 10.51 -4.22
CA GLN A 163 3.54 10.87 -3.88
C GLN A 163 4.05 9.96 -2.78
N ARG A 164 5.34 9.58 -2.85
CA ARG A 164 6.10 9.40 -1.60
C ARG A 164 5.97 10.72 -0.86
N VAL A 165 5.51 10.69 0.39
CA VAL A 165 5.60 11.85 1.28
C VAL A 165 7.03 12.41 1.16
N SER A 166 7.19 13.72 1.05
CA SER A 166 8.52 14.32 0.94
C SER A 166 9.31 14.08 2.23
N GLY A 167 10.19 13.08 2.20
CA GLY A 167 10.89 12.55 3.38
C GLY A 167 10.64 11.05 3.57
N ALA A 168 11.60 10.35 4.18
CA ALA A 168 11.50 8.91 4.39
C ALA A 168 10.53 8.58 5.54
N VAL A 169 9.22 8.60 5.28
CA VAL A 169 8.18 8.25 6.26
C VAL A 169 8.24 6.75 6.59
N SER A 170 8.29 6.41 7.89
CA SER A 170 8.44 5.01 8.33
C SER A 170 7.21 4.16 8.01
N PRO A 171 7.40 2.83 7.86
CA PRO A 171 6.30 1.87 7.95
C PRO A 171 5.43 2.03 9.21
N ALA A 172 6.02 2.47 10.33
CA ALA A 172 5.29 2.77 11.56
C ALA A 172 4.31 3.95 11.39
N PHE A 173 4.73 5.02 10.71
CA PHE A 173 3.86 6.17 10.45
C PHE A 173 2.73 5.82 9.46
N TYR A 174 3.01 4.98 8.46
CA TYR A 174 1.96 4.40 7.61
C TYR A 174 0.94 3.57 8.41
N ALA A 175 1.38 2.78 9.39
CA ALA A 175 0.47 2.02 10.25
C ALA A 175 -0.40 2.94 11.15
N VAL A 176 0.15 4.07 11.60
CA VAL A 176 -0.60 5.10 12.34
C VAL A 176 -1.68 5.74 11.46
N LEU A 177 -1.33 6.15 10.23
CA LEU A 177 -2.32 6.67 9.27
C LEU A 177 -3.40 5.64 8.94
N ALA A 178 -3.02 4.38 8.70
CA ALA A 178 -3.96 3.30 8.40
C ALA A 178 -4.98 3.10 9.53
N ARG A 179 -4.53 3.07 10.80
CA ARG A 179 -5.43 2.94 11.96
C ARG A 179 -6.34 4.16 12.13
N ALA A 180 -5.86 5.38 11.86
CA ALA A 180 -6.72 6.57 11.93
C ALA A 180 -7.80 6.61 10.83
N LEU A 181 -7.55 5.93 9.71
CA LEU A 181 -8.43 5.88 8.54
C LEU A 181 -9.21 4.56 8.41
N ASP A 182 -9.21 3.71 9.45
CA ASP A 182 -9.86 2.40 9.41
C ASP A 182 -11.37 2.52 9.10
N PRO A 183 -11.94 1.68 8.21
CA PRO A 183 -13.37 1.69 7.93
C PRO A 183 -14.24 1.49 9.19
N GLY A 184 -13.80 0.67 10.15
CA GLY A 184 -14.48 0.45 11.43
C GLY A 184 -14.15 1.56 12.44
N PRO A 185 -15.12 2.39 12.86
CA PRO A 185 -14.95 3.39 13.92
C PRO A 185 -14.22 2.89 15.17
N GLU A 186 -14.54 1.66 15.59
CA GLU A 186 -14.05 0.98 16.78
C GLU A 186 -12.56 0.57 16.72
N HIS A 187 -11.98 0.49 15.53
CA HIS A 187 -10.56 0.18 15.33
C HIS A 187 -9.66 1.42 15.39
N ARG A 188 -10.25 2.62 15.23
CA ARG A 188 -9.52 3.89 15.21
C ARG A 188 -8.90 4.23 16.57
N TYR A 189 -8.25 5.39 16.63
CA TYR A 189 -7.82 6.00 17.88
C TYR A 189 -9.03 6.53 18.67
N ARG A 190 -8.99 6.47 19.99
CA ARG A 190 -10.12 6.88 20.84
C ARG A 190 -10.27 8.39 20.97
N THR A 191 -9.17 9.13 20.78
CA THR A 191 -9.14 10.59 20.79
C THR A 191 -8.15 11.10 19.73
N CYS A 192 -8.29 12.35 19.32
CA CYS A 192 -7.36 12.99 18.39
C CYS A 192 -5.95 13.07 18.98
N ALA A 193 -5.81 13.32 20.29
CA ALA A 193 -4.50 13.31 20.95
C ALA A 193 -3.85 11.90 21.02
N GLU A 194 -4.61 10.79 21.01
CA GLU A 194 -4.02 9.44 20.89
C GLU A 194 -3.42 9.23 19.49
N PHE A 195 -4.13 9.67 18.44
CA PHE A 195 -3.62 9.65 17.06
C PHE A 195 -2.38 10.54 16.88
N VAL A 196 -2.44 11.80 17.32
CA VAL A 196 -1.33 12.76 17.23
C VAL A 196 -0.06 12.22 17.90
N ARG A 197 -0.16 11.73 19.14
CA ARG A 197 1.00 11.15 19.84
C ARG A 197 1.59 9.96 19.11
N ALA A 198 0.76 9.12 18.49
CA ALA A 198 1.23 8.00 17.70
C ALA A 198 1.98 8.47 16.44
N ALA A 199 1.51 9.53 15.78
CA ALA A 199 2.17 10.14 14.64
C ALA A 199 3.52 10.77 15.03
N GLU A 200 3.56 11.56 16.10
CA GLU A 200 4.80 12.14 16.66
C GLU A 200 5.83 11.06 16.98
N LEU A 201 5.45 9.99 17.68
CA LEU A 201 6.35 8.88 18.01
C LEU A 201 6.87 8.18 16.74
N ALA A 202 6.04 8.01 15.73
CA ALA A 202 6.43 7.37 14.47
C ALA A 202 7.42 8.19 13.62
N LEU A 203 7.50 9.51 13.80
CA LEU A 203 8.56 10.37 13.25
C LEU A 203 9.89 10.22 14.00
N HIS A 204 9.86 10.04 15.32
CA HIS A 204 11.10 9.86 16.08
C HIS A 204 11.75 8.50 15.77
N LEU A 205 10.95 7.50 15.39
CA LEU A 205 11.42 6.18 14.95
C LEU A 205 12.06 6.18 13.54
N THR A 206 11.84 7.21 12.70
CA THR A 206 12.60 7.40 11.45
C THR A 206 13.99 8.00 11.68
N HIS A 207 14.19 8.73 12.77
CA HIS A 207 15.48 9.36 13.07
C HIS A 207 16.48 8.42 13.76
N THR A 208 16.10 7.18 14.05
CA THR A 208 17.00 6.13 14.57
C THR A 208 17.74 5.33 13.49
N ASP A 209 17.84 5.84 12.25
CA ASP A 209 18.86 5.43 11.26
C ASP A 209 20.27 6.00 11.57
N GLY A 210 20.50 6.38 12.83
CA GLY A 210 21.84 6.45 13.40
C GLY A 210 22.35 5.03 13.60
N GLU A 211 23.38 4.67 12.83
CA GLU A 211 24.17 3.44 12.94
C GLU A 211 24.33 3.02 14.42
N PRO A 212 23.99 1.76 14.81
CA PRO A 212 24.14 1.35 16.20
C PRO A 212 25.59 1.58 16.61
N PRO A 213 25.87 2.03 17.85
CA PRO A 213 27.23 2.30 18.29
C PRO A 213 28.02 1.00 18.19
N THR A 214 28.76 0.89 17.10
CA THR A 214 29.63 -0.24 16.84
C THR A 214 30.79 -0.02 17.78
N ASP A 215 30.73 -0.66 18.94
CA ASP A 215 31.84 -0.72 19.88
C ASP A 215 32.99 -1.39 19.13
N VAL A 216 33.86 -0.56 18.52
CA VAL A 216 35.03 -1.00 17.78
C VAL A 216 36.01 -1.52 18.81
N MET A 217 35.84 -2.78 19.21
CA MET A 217 36.89 -3.53 19.91
C MET A 217 38.13 -3.52 19.02
N PRO A 218 39.23 -2.86 19.42
CA PRO A 218 40.42 -2.81 18.59
C PRO A 218 41.09 -4.18 18.62
N SER A 219 40.98 -4.94 17.53
CA SER A 219 41.80 -6.15 17.35
C SER A 219 43.28 -5.74 17.21
N PRO A 220 44.21 -6.42 17.92
CA PRO A 220 45.57 -5.94 18.07
C PRO A 220 46.42 -6.23 16.84
N SER A 221 46.98 -5.18 16.23
CA SER A 221 48.11 -5.31 15.29
C SER A 221 49.44 -5.34 16.05
N PRO A 222 50.42 -6.18 15.62
CA PRO A 222 51.73 -6.28 16.27
C PRO A 222 52.66 -5.12 15.89
N HIS A 223 53.82 -5.06 16.56
CA HIS A 223 54.83 -3.99 16.55
C HIS A 223 54.39 -2.71 17.34
N GLY A 224 55.14 -2.19 18.32
CA GLY A 224 56.35 -2.67 18.98
C GLY A 224 57.01 -1.57 19.84
N ALA A 225 57.66 -1.96 20.94
CA ALA A 225 58.55 -1.18 21.81
C ALA A 225 57.96 -0.17 22.86
N LEU A 226 58.05 -0.63 24.13
CA LEU A 226 58.58 0.10 25.30
C LEU A 226 57.80 1.29 25.93
N ALA A 227 57.07 1.00 27.02
CA ALA A 227 56.98 1.88 28.19
C ALA A 227 56.88 1.07 29.50
N ARG A 228 57.43 1.65 30.58
CA ARG A 228 57.83 1.01 31.86
C ARG A 228 56.67 0.72 32.83
N VAL A 229 56.85 -0.30 33.68
CA VAL A 229 56.03 -0.67 34.87
C VAL A 229 56.37 0.25 36.06
N PRO A 230 55.40 0.61 36.94
CA PRO A 230 55.22 -0.05 38.26
C PRO A 230 53.73 -0.43 38.51
N ASP A 231 53.32 -1.59 39.03
CA ASP A 231 53.75 -2.48 40.13
C ASP A 231 52.95 -2.24 41.44
N SER A 232 52.01 -3.15 41.73
CA SER A 232 51.47 -3.47 43.07
C SER A 232 50.49 -4.66 43.01
N ASP A 233 50.90 -5.80 43.57
CA ASP A 233 50.17 -6.78 44.42
C ASP A 233 48.64 -7.01 44.31
N ALA A 234 48.06 -8.18 44.62
CA ALA A 234 48.49 -9.58 44.68
C ALA A 234 47.24 -10.44 45.08
N HIS A 235 47.08 -11.66 44.56
CA HIS A 235 46.80 -12.91 45.32
C HIS A 235 46.32 -14.09 44.42
N ALA A 236 46.80 -15.29 44.76
CA ALA A 236 46.48 -16.58 44.14
C ALA A 236 45.15 -17.18 44.70
N ALA A 237 44.61 -18.34 44.30
CA ALA A 237 45.12 -19.54 43.59
C ALA A 237 43.93 -20.27 42.88
N GLY A 238 44.07 -21.38 42.14
CA GLY A 238 45.21 -22.24 41.86
C GLY A 238 44.89 -23.32 40.79
N SER A 239 45.85 -24.20 40.51
CA SER A 239 45.78 -25.32 39.54
C SER A 239 45.89 -26.67 40.29
N PRO A 240 45.61 -27.87 39.70
CA PRO A 240 46.40 -28.42 38.58
C PRO A 240 45.65 -29.29 37.53
N ALA A 241 46.38 -29.64 36.45
CA ALA A 241 46.02 -30.58 35.38
C ALA A 241 46.37 -32.07 35.77
N PRO A 242 46.52 -33.13 34.91
CA PRO A 242 47.01 -33.14 33.51
C PRO A 242 46.49 -34.24 32.52
N ARG A 243 47.13 -34.25 31.31
CA ARG A 243 47.33 -35.34 30.30
C ARG A 243 46.49 -35.26 29.01
N VAL A 244 46.95 -35.55 27.79
CA VAL A 244 48.25 -35.58 27.02
C VAL A 244 48.00 -36.44 25.74
N PHE A 245 48.84 -36.30 24.69
CA PHE A 245 48.77 -36.86 23.31
C PHE A 245 47.87 -36.04 22.34
N GLY A 246 48.30 -35.61 21.13
CA GLY A 246 49.51 -35.89 20.33
C GLY A 246 49.28 -36.98 19.28
N THR A 247 49.62 -36.88 17.99
CA THR A 247 50.40 -35.89 17.20
C THR A 247 49.96 -35.90 15.72
N ALA A 248 50.31 -34.86 14.94
CA ALA A 248 49.92 -34.71 13.53
C ALA A 248 51.04 -35.04 12.52
N GLY A 249 50.62 -35.29 11.26
CA GLY A 249 51.30 -34.77 10.06
C GLY A 249 52.38 -35.63 9.37
N HIS A 250 52.19 -35.83 8.06
CA HIS A 250 53.25 -36.15 7.07
C HIS A 250 52.83 -35.61 5.69
N PRO A 251 53.69 -34.83 5.03
CA PRO A 251 53.95 -35.08 3.61
C PRO A 251 55.44 -34.92 3.23
N GLY A 252 55.91 -35.71 2.24
CA GLY A 252 57.27 -35.57 1.70
C GLY A 252 57.54 -36.44 0.47
N ARG A 253 57.99 -35.81 -0.63
CA ARG A 253 58.54 -36.40 -1.87
C ARG A 253 59.91 -35.68 -2.11
N PRO A 254 60.96 -36.31 -2.68
CA PRO A 254 61.10 -36.63 -4.12
C PRO A 254 61.43 -38.15 -4.30
N ALA A 255 62.08 -38.73 -5.34
CA ALA A 255 62.73 -38.25 -6.57
C ALA A 255 62.63 -39.29 -7.73
N GLY A 256 63.74 -39.57 -8.43
CA GLY A 256 64.04 -40.66 -9.39
C GLY A 256 65.57 -40.75 -9.57
N PRO A 257 66.16 -41.25 -10.68
CA PRO A 257 65.63 -42.05 -11.80
C PRO A 257 66.56 -43.29 -12.14
N VAL A 258 66.48 -43.83 -13.38
CA VAL A 258 67.55 -44.45 -14.23
C VAL A 258 67.17 -45.80 -14.92
N ALA A 259 67.64 -45.94 -16.18
CA ALA A 259 67.76 -47.12 -17.06
C ALA A 259 66.53 -47.65 -17.85
N GLY A 260 66.69 -47.73 -19.18
CA GLY A 260 65.92 -48.61 -20.10
C GLY A 260 66.86 -49.70 -20.66
N PRO A 261 66.84 -50.00 -21.97
CA PRO A 261 65.71 -50.40 -22.81
C PRO A 261 65.96 -51.78 -23.47
N VAL A 262 64.91 -52.55 -23.82
CA VAL A 262 65.03 -53.74 -24.69
C VAL A 262 63.84 -53.82 -25.66
N TRP A 263 64.14 -54.09 -26.93
CA TRP A 263 63.16 -54.43 -27.97
C TRP A 263 63.02 -55.96 -28.10
N SER A 264 61.82 -56.45 -28.39
CA SER A 264 61.62 -57.74 -29.06
C SER A 264 60.32 -57.73 -29.87
N GLN A 265 60.41 -58.07 -31.16
CA GLN A 265 59.26 -58.21 -32.06
C GLN A 265 58.61 -59.60 -31.97
N GLY A 266 57.37 -59.69 -32.47
CA GLY A 266 56.88 -60.90 -33.14
C GLY A 266 55.87 -61.73 -32.36
N GLY A 267 54.69 -61.97 -32.94
CA GLY A 267 53.68 -62.87 -32.36
C GLY A 267 52.24 -62.57 -32.79
N SER A 268 51.93 -62.73 -34.07
CA SER A 268 50.56 -62.56 -34.58
C SER A 268 49.64 -63.74 -34.20
N SER A 269 48.48 -63.48 -33.60
CA SER A 269 47.33 -64.36 -33.71
C SER A 269 46.01 -63.61 -33.52
N ILE A 270 45.13 -63.65 -34.54
CA ILE A 270 43.73 -63.21 -34.45
C ILE A 270 42.85 -64.45 -34.31
N PRO A 271 41.90 -64.44 -33.37
CA PRO A 271 40.60 -65.05 -33.67
C PRO A 271 39.41 -64.13 -33.34
N ARG A 272 38.73 -63.71 -34.41
CA ARG A 272 37.27 -63.61 -34.56
C ARG A 272 36.39 -63.26 -33.34
N SER A 273 35.88 -62.02 -33.40
CA SER A 273 34.45 -61.64 -33.28
C SER A 273 33.60 -62.13 -32.09
N ARG A 274 33.24 -61.19 -31.22
CA ARG A 274 31.90 -61.12 -30.59
C ARG A 274 31.33 -59.69 -30.60
N LYS A 275 30.80 -59.25 -31.75
CA LYS A 275 29.83 -58.13 -31.80
C LYS A 275 28.49 -58.64 -31.22
N ALA A 276 28.31 -58.51 -29.91
CA ALA A 276 27.08 -58.94 -29.22
C ALA A 276 26.60 -58.00 -28.10
N TRP A 277 27.19 -56.81 -27.95
CA TRP A 277 26.83 -55.84 -26.90
C TRP A 277 26.34 -54.47 -27.41
N LEU A 278 26.36 -54.24 -28.73
CA LEU A 278 25.81 -53.01 -29.33
C LEU A 278 24.32 -53.12 -29.68
N VAL A 279 23.80 -54.33 -29.89
CA VAL A 279 22.38 -54.57 -30.22
C VAL A 279 21.44 -54.17 -29.09
N PRO A 280 21.60 -54.61 -27.82
CA PRO A 280 20.67 -54.20 -26.76
C PRO A 280 20.71 -52.69 -26.49
N LEU A 281 21.86 -52.05 -26.67
CA LEU A 281 22.04 -50.61 -26.45
C LEU A 281 21.41 -49.79 -27.58
N PHE A 282 21.52 -50.24 -28.83
CA PHE A 282 20.82 -49.63 -29.96
C PHE A 282 19.30 -49.85 -29.91
N VAL A 283 18.85 -51.05 -29.52
CA VAL A 283 17.42 -51.33 -29.31
C VAL A 283 16.87 -50.49 -28.15
N ALA A 284 17.59 -50.36 -27.04
CA ALA A 284 17.19 -49.47 -25.95
C ALA A 284 17.12 -48.00 -26.40
N ALA A 285 18.10 -47.51 -27.16
CA ALA A 285 18.09 -46.15 -27.69
C ALA A 285 16.93 -45.91 -28.68
N VAL A 286 16.61 -46.88 -29.55
CA VAL A 286 15.46 -46.81 -30.46
C VAL A 286 14.15 -46.88 -29.70
N VAL A 287 14.02 -47.76 -28.68
CA VAL A 287 12.83 -47.82 -27.83
C VAL A 287 12.65 -46.52 -27.06
N VAL A 288 13.71 -45.93 -26.48
CA VAL A 288 13.64 -44.62 -25.84
C VAL A 288 13.25 -43.52 -26.84
N ALA A 289 13.83 -43.50 -28.05
CA ALA A 289 13.46 -42.54 -29.08
C ALA A 289 12.01 -42.69 -29.56
N VAL A 290 11.50 -43.92 -29.67
CA VAL A 290 10.09 -44.22 -30.02
C VAL A 290 9.16 -43.88 -28.86
N CYS A 291 9.54 -44.15 -27.61
CA CYS A 291 8.76 -43.77 -26.42
C CYS A 291 8.73 -42.25 -26.25
N VAL A 292 9.87 -41.54 -26.38
CA VAL A 292 9.92 -40.07 -26.36
C VAL A 292 9.14 -39.49 -27.53
N GLY A 293 9.29 -40.04 -28.74
CA GLY A 293 8.52 -39.63 -29.91
C GLY A 293 7.01 -39.84 -29.73
N ALA A 294 6.59 -40.97 -29.16
CA ALA A 294 5.19 -41.26 -28.86
C ALA A 294 4.65 -40.37 -27.73
N VAL A 295 5.42 -40.13 -26.66
CA VAL A 295 5.05 -39.21 -25.58
C VAL A 295 4.95 -37.78 -26.08
N MET A 296 5.86 -37.33 -26.95
CA MET A 296 5.76 -36.01 -27.59
C MET A 296 4.59 -35.92 -28.57
N LEU A 297 4.29 -36.98 -29.34
CA LEU A 297 3.16 -37.00 -30.28
C LEU A 297 1.80 -37.10 -29.58
N VAL A 298 1.71 -37.78 -28.43
CA VAL A 298 0.52 -37.81 -27.58
C VAL A 298 0.39 -36.50 -26.81
N GLY A 299 1.50 -35.96 -26.29
CA GLY A 299 1.56 -34.65 -25.65
C GLY A 299 1.15 -33.51 -26.58
N SER A 300 1.55 -33.53 -27.86
CA SER A 300 1.14 -32.52 -28.84
C SER A 300 -0.32 -32.67 -29.32
N ARG A 301 -0.92 -33.85 -29.16
CA ARG A 301 -2.36 -34.08 -29.41
C ARG A 301 -3.25 -33.71 -28.23
N ASN A 302 -2.70 -33.71 -27.02
CA ASN A 302 -3.37 -33.34 -25.78
C ASN A 302 -2.93 -31.97 -25.25
N ALA A 303 -2.15 -31.20 -26.03
CA ALA A 303 -1.85 -29.82 -25.71
C ALA A 303 -3.16 -29.01 -25.82
N PRO A 304 -3.56 -28.27 -24.78
CA PRO A 304 -4.79 -27.48 -24.83
C PRO A 304 -4.68 -26.42 -25.92
N ALA A 305 -5.82 -26.03 -26.49
CA ALA A 305 -5.81 -25.10 -27.62
C ALA A 305 -5.19 -23.74 -27.19
N PRO A 306 -4.31 -23.12 -27.98
CA PRO A 306 -3.82 -21.79 -27.66
C PRO A 306 -4.94 -20.76 -27.78
N TRP A 307 -4.83 -19.67 -27.04
CA TRP A 307 -5.71 -18.51 -27.24
C TRP A 307 -5.67 -18.01 -28.69
N PRO A 308 -6.80 -17.56 -29.26
CA PRO A 308 -6.80 -16.93 -30.58
C PRO A 308 -5.80 -15.77 -30.65
N PRO A 309 -5.10 -15.55 -31.79
CA PRO A 309 -4.10 -14.48 -31.91
C PRO A 309 -4.61 -13.08 -31.52
N ALA A 310 -5.91 -12.82 -31.75
CA ALA A 310 -6.60 -11.58 -31.38
C ALA A 310 -6.61 -11.29 -29.86
N VAL A 311 -6.44 -12.30 -28.99
CA VAL A 311 -6.48 -12.13 -27.53
C VAL A 311 -5.31 -12.76 -26.76
N SER A 312 -4.44 -13.52 -27.44
CA SER A 312 -3.26 -14.17 -26.82
C SER A 312 -2.39 -13.19 -26.00
N HIS A 313 -2.13 -12.00 -26.54
CA HIS A 313 -1.40 -10.91 -25.88
C HIS A 313 -2.06 -10.39 -24.58
N ILE A 314 -3.36 -10.64 -24.37
CA ILE A 314 -4.07 -10.31 -23.13
C ILE A 314 -3.76 -11.35 -22.05
N ALA A 315 -3.72 -12.64 -22.42
CA ALA A 315 -3.31 -13.72 -21.53
C ALA A 315 -1.84 -13.57 -21.11
N ASP A 316 -0.96 -13.21 -22.04
CA ASP A 316 0.47 -12.97 -21.78
C ASP A 316 0.71 -11.79 -20.81
N ALA A 317 -0.16 -10.77 -20.83
CA ALA A 317 -0.06 -9.61 -19.94
C ALA A 317 -0.56 -9.88 -18.50
N PHE A 318 -1.49 -10.84 -18.33
CA PHE A 318 -2.07 -11.18 -17.03
C PHE A 318 -1.99 -12.69 -16.71
N PRO A 319 -0.79 -13.30 -16.70
CA PRO A 319 -0.60 -14.76 -16.64
C PRO A 319 -0.95 -15.40 -15.28
N ARG A 320 -1.28 -14.58 -14.26
CA ARG A 320 -1.80 -15.04 -12.96
C ARG A 320 -3.32 -14.89 -12.83
N LEU A 321 -3.97 -14.14 -13.74
CA LEU A 321 -5.41 -13.87 -13.74
C LEU A 321 -6.13 -14.68 -14.83
N ILE A 322 -5.51 -14.73 -16.01
CA ILE A 322 -5.98 -15.45 -17.21
C ILE A 322 -5.13 -16.72 -17.38
N PRO A 323 -5.73 -17.89 -17.67
CA PRO A 323 -5.00 -19.14 -17.88
C PRO A 323 -4.23 -19.11 -19.21
N ALA A 324 -3.20 -19.94 -19.33
CA ALA A 324 -2.38 -20.04 -20.56
C ALA A 324 -3.15 -20.56 -21.80
N SER A 325 -4.33 -21.17 -21.60
CA SER A 325 -5.20 -21.73 -22.64
C SER A 325 -6.67 -21.63 -22.22
N PRO A 326 -7.65 -21.55 -23.15
CA PRO A 326 -9.08 -21.50 -22.82
C PRO A 326 -9.59 -22.73 -22.08
N ASP A 327 -8.98 -23.90 -22.31
CA ASP A 327 -9.37 -25.18 -21.70
C ASP A 327 -8.91 -25.34 -20.23
N ALA A 328 -8.22 -24.34 -19.67
CA ALA A 328 -7.70 -24.35 -18.30
C ALA A 328 -8.42 -23.31 -17.43
N THR A 329 -8.38 -23.50 -16.11
CA THR A 329 -9.02 -22.59 -15.14
C THR A 329 -8.17 -21.34 -14.87
N GLY A 330 -8.82 -20.19 -14.86
CA GLY A 330 -8.23 -18.92 -14.44
C GLY A 330 -8.21 -18.72 -12.93
N TRP A 331 -7.94 -17.49 -12.50
CA TRP A 331 -8.01 -17.10 -11.09
C TRP A 331 -9.40 -17.41 -10.48
N ARG A 332 -9.42 -17.90 -9.23
CA ARG A 332 -10.62 -18.42 -8.53
C ARG A 332 -11.40 -19.48 -9.31
N ASP A 333 -10.69 -20.41 -9.95
CA ASP A 333 -11.27 -21.51 -10.74
C ASP A 333 -12.20 -21.05 -11.88
N ALA A 334 -12.00 -19.81 -12.36
CA ALA A 334 -12.87 -19.22 -13.37
C ALA A 334 -12.74 -19.90 -14.74
N THR A 335 -13.87 -20.02 -15.44
CA THR A 335 -13.90 -20.46 -16.85
C THR A 335 -13.76 -19.23 -17.74
N CYS A 336 -12.80 -19.23 -18.65
CA CYS A 336 -12.44 -18.08 -19.48
C CYS A 336 -12.76 -18.30 -20.96
N ALA A 337 -13.24 -17.25 -21.64
CA ALA A 337 -13.53 -17.26 -23.07
C ALA A 337 -13.09 -15.96 -23.76
N ALA A 338 -12.74 -16.06 -25.04
CA ALA A 338 -12.43 -14.91 -25.88
C ALA A 338 -13.73 -14.18 -26.25
N VAL A 339 -13.74 -12.86 -26.08
CA VAL A 339 -14.91 -12.00 -26.33
C VAL A 339 -14.51 -10.78 -27.17
N SER A 340 -15.48 -10.18 -27.85
CA SER A 340 -15.29 -8.91 -28.56
C SER A 340 -16.54 -8.06 -28.41
N ARG A 341 -16.37 -6.75 -28.23
CA ARG A 341 -17.46 -5.77 -28.06
C ARG A 341 -17.14 -4.54 -28.90
N ASP A 342 -17.98 -4.24 -29.90
CA ASP A 342 -17.84 -3.10 -30.81
C ASP A 342 -16.43 -2.97 -31.45
N GLY A 343 -15.79 -4.11 -31.72
CA GLY A 343 -14.43 -4.21 -32.27
C GLY A 343 -13.31 -3.99 -31.23
N VAL A 344 -13.61 -4.10 -29.94
CA VAL A 344 -12.63 -4.17 -28.85
C VAL A 344 -12.57 -5.62 -28.37
N ASP A 345 -11.40 -6.23 -28.50
CA ASP A 345 -11.19 -7.63 -28.11
C ASP A 345 -10.82 -7.76 -26.63
N GLY A 346 -11.19 -8.89 -26.03
CA GLY A 346 -10.99 -9.15 -24.61
C GLY A 346 -11.06 -10.64 -24.24
N ILE A 347 -10.70 -10.94 -23.00
CA ILE A 347 -10.92 -12.26 -22.39
C ILE A 347 -11.84 -12.04 -21.19
N SER A 348 -12.98 -12.74 -21.18
CA SER A 348 -13.96 -12.74 -20.09
C SER A 348 -13.85 -14.04 -19.33
N CYS A 349 -13.73 -13.97 -18.01
CA CYS A 349 -13.68 -15.10 -17.10
C CYS A 349 -14.81 -15.00 -16.08
N THR A 350 -15.49 -16.10 -15.80
CA THR A 350 -16.56 -16.18 -14.79
C THR A 350 -16.22 -17.26 -13.77
N ASP A 351 -16.25 -16.91 -12.48
CA ASP A 351 -15.95 -17.80 -11.37
C ASP A 351 -17.20 -18.57 -10.86
N PRO A 352 -17.05 -19.57 -9.97
CA PRO A 352 -18.18 -20.34 -9.44
C PRO A 352 -19.20 -19.52 -8.61
N GLU A 353 -18.89 -18.29 -8.23
CA GLU A 353 -19.78 -17.35 -7.53
C GLU A 353 -20.52 -16.42 -8.50
N ASN A 354 -20.44 -16.70 -9.80
CA ASN A 354 -20.93 -15.88 -10.92
C ASN A 354 -20.31 -14.47 -11.01
N LEU A 355 -19.21 -14.20 -10.30
CA LEU A 355 -18.44 -12.99 -10.52
C LEU A 355 -17.74 -13.11 -11.86
N THR A 356 -17.94 -12.11 -12.72
CA THR A 356 -17.34 -12.06 -14.06
C THR A 356 -16.33 -10.93 -14.13
N TYR A 357 -15.10 -11.24 -14.54
CA TYR A 357 -14.05 -10.26 -14.80
C TYR A 357 -13.59 -10.37 -16.26
N ALA A 358 -13.57 -9.24 -16.97
CA ALA A 358 -13.22 -9.15 -18.38
C ALA A 358 -12.06 -8.19 -18.58
N VAL A 359 -10.97 -8.68 -19.18
CA VAL A 359 -9.78 -7.90 -19.54
C VAL A 359 -9.90 -7.50 -21.01
N TRP A 360 -9.98 -6.20 -21.28
CA TRP A 360 -10.16 -5.65 -22.62
C TRP A 360 -8.88 -4.95 -23.09
N HIS A 361 -8.50 -5.12 -24.35
CA HIS A 361 -7.40 -4.37 -24.97
C HIS A 361 -7.90 -3.00 -25.45
N THR A 362 -7.75 -1.99 -24.58
CA THR A 362 -8.32 -0.65 -24.72
C THR A 362 -7.34 0.41 -25.22
N ALA A 363 -6.15 0.03 -25.66
CA ALA A 363 -5.17 0.91 -26.31
C ALA A 363 -5.72 1.75 -27.49
N PRO A 364 -6.64 1.26 -28.35
CA PRO A 364 -7.18 2.08 -29.43
C PRO A 364 -8.04 3.25 -28.90
N PRO A 365 -7.93 4.48 -29.44
CA PRO A 365 -8.72 5.62 -28.98
C PRO A 365 -10.24 5.32 -28.97
N GLY A 366 -10.89 5.62 -27.84
CA GLY A 366 -12.31 5.37 -27.63
C GLY A 366 -12.69 3.91 -27.31
N ALA A 367 -11.77 2.94 -27.35
CA ALA A 367 -12.05 1.55 -27.00
C ALA A 367 -12.54 1.40 -25.55
N GLN A 368 -11.92 2.12 -24.61
CA GLN A 368 -12.35 2.16 -23.20
C GLN A 368 -13.82 2.58 -23.07
N GLN A 369 -14.24 3.65 -23.76
CA GLN A 369 -15.62 4.14 -23.69
C GLN A 369 -16.63 3.13 -24.24
N LYS A 370 -16.28 2.38 -25.30
CA LYS A 370 -17.13 1.29 -25.83
C LYS A 370 -17.35 0.18 -24.80
N VAL A 371 -16.31 -0.22 -24.07
CA VAL A 371 -16.43 -1.33 -23.11
C VAL A 371 -17.13 -0.92 -21.81
N THR A 372 -17.03 0.36 -21.40
CA THR A 372 -17.67 0.86 -20.17
C THR A 372 -19.06 1.49 -20.36
N ALA A 373 -19.44 1.94 -21.57
CA ALA A 373 -20.76 2.56 -21.81
C ALA A 373 -22.00 1.70 -21.42
N PRO A 374 -21.97 0.36 -21.45
CA PRO A 374 -23.08 -0.45 -20.95
C PRO A 374 -23.25 -0.48 -19.41
N LEU A 375 -22.28 0.05 -18.65
CA LEU A 375 -22.30 0.00 -17.19
C LEU A 375 -23.26 1.05 -16.61
N LYS A 376 -24.28 0.59 -15.87
CA LYS A 376 -25.31 1.47 -15.30
C LYS A 376 -24.69 2.46 -14.30
N GLY A 377 -24.82 3.76 -14.59
CA GLY A 377 -24.20 4.85 -13.82
C GLY A 377 -22.87 5.37 -14.39
N TYR A 378 -22.42 4.84 -15.52
CA TYR A 378 -21.24 5.28 -16.26
C TYR A 378 -21.67 5.92 -17.59
N PRO A 379 -21.10 7.05 -18.06
CA PRO A 379 -20.44 8.14 -17.36
C PRO A 379 -21.41 9.31 -17.08
N GLY A 380 -21.21 10.01 -15.97
CA GLY A 380 -22.03 11.15 -15.52
C GLY A 380 -21.97 11.33 -14.01
N ASP A 381 -21.88 10.21 -13.29
CA ASP A 381 -21.46 10.15 -11.89
C ASP A 381 -19.97 9.76 -11.84
N GLU A 382 -19.07 10.74 -11.65
CA GLU A 382 -17.65 10.45 -11.43
C GLU A 382 -17.44 9.97 -9.98
N ILE A 383 -17.22 8.67 -9.81
CA ILE A 383 -16.88 8.06 -8.52
C ILE A 383 -15.49 7.44 -8.63
N THR A 384 -14.48 8.26 -8.30
CA THR A 384 -13.10 7.81 -8.12
C THR A 384 -12.93 7.26 -6.71
N TRP A 385 -12.54 5.99 -6.59
CA TRP A 385 -12.23 5.37 -5.30
C TRP A 385 -10.76 5.59 -4.94
N ARG A 386 -10.44 5.59 -3.65
CA ARG A 386 -9.10 5.95 -3.13
C ARG A 386 -8.10 4.79 -3.18
N ASP A 387 -8.55 3.61 -3.56
CA ASP A 387 -7.86 2.32 -3.38
C ASP A 387 -6.88 1.97 -4.52
N GLY A 388 -6.80 2.77 -5.57
CA GLY A 388 -5.89 2.55 -6.69
C GLY A 388 -6.47 3.06 -8.01
N PRO A 389 -6.05 2.54 -9.16
CA PRO A 389 -6.53 2.98 -10.48
C PRO A 389 -7.92 2.39 -10.84
N ALA A 390 -8.79 2.21 -9.85
CA ALA A 390 -10.09 1.56 -9.99
C ALA A 390 -11.26 2.47 -9.61
N SER A 391 -12.39 2.28 -10.29
CA SER A 391 -13.64 3.03 -10.11
C SER A 391 -14.82 2.05 -10.03
N ALA A 392 -15.70 2.21 -9.04
CA ALA A 392 -16.77 1.26 -8.75
C ALA A 392 -18.15 1.93 -8.66
N SER A 393 -19.20 1.17 -8.96
CA SER A 393 -20.59 1.59 -8.80
C SER A 393 -20.95 1.87 -7.32
N ARG A 394 -21.91 2.77 -7.08
CA ARG A 394 -22.48 3.03 -5.73
C ARG A 394 -23.01 1.74 -5.08
N GLU A 395 -23.04 1.73 -3.74
CA GLU A 395 -23.63 0.66 -2.92
C GLU A 395 -25.12 0.40 -3.23
N SER A 396 -25.84 1.38 -3.77
CA SER A 396 -27.24 1.24 -4.18
C SER A 396 -27.48 0.54 -5.53
N VAL A 397 -26.41 0.14 -6.24
CA VAL A 397 -26.51 -0.57 -7.53
C VAL A 397 -26.47 -2.08 -7.30
N LYS A 398 -27.62 -2.73 -7.52
CA LYS A 398 -27.81 -4.17 -7.30
C LYS A 398 -26.91 -5.08 -8.17
N ASP A 399 -26.61 -4.66 -9.39
CA ASP A 399 -25.69 -5.36 -10.30
C ASP A 399 -24.45 -4.49 -10.46
N GLY A 400 -23.60 -4.53 -9.43
CA GLY A 400 -22.45 -3.65 -9.28
C GLY A 400 -21.35 -3.93 -10.28
N TRP A 401 -20.51 -2.93 -10.49
CA TRP A 401 -19.36 -3.00 -11.38
C TRP A 401 -18.14 -2.32 -10.79
N LEU A 402 -16.96 -2.75 -11.24
CA LEU A 402 -15.66 -2.19 -10.95
C LEU A 402 -14.83 -2.13 -12.23
N VAL A 403 -14.35 -0.95 -12.60
CA VAL A 403 -13.46 -0.71 -13.74
C VAL A 403 -12.07 -0.42 -13.20
N THR A 404 -11.07 -1.20 -13.61
CA THR A 404 -9.65 -0.99 -13.27
C THR A 404 -8.87 -0.59 -14.51
N ASN A 405 -8.13 0.50 -14.40
CA ASN A 405 -7.15 0.97 -15.37
C ASN A 405 -5.75 0.74 -14.79
N PHE A 406 -4.69 1.01 -15.57
CA PHE A 406 -3.32 0.80 -15.08
C PHE A 406 -2.40 1.94 -15.49
N SER A 407 -1.44 2.25 -14.62
CA SER A 407 -0.34 3.19 -14.90
C SER A 407 0.99 2.48 -15.16
N ALA A 408 1.09 1.18 -14.87
CA ALA A 408 2.26 0.36 -15.18
C ALA A 408 2.39 0.17 -16.71
N PRO A 409 3.54 0.46 -17.35
CA PRO A 409 3.64 0.49 -18.81
C PRO A 409 3.20 -0.78 -19.56
N VAL A 410 3.34 -1.95 -18.93
CA VAL A 410 2.90 -3.24 -19.48
C VAL A 410 1.38 -3.43 -19.45
N HIS A 411 0.67 -2.74 -18.54
CA HIS A 411 -0.78 -2.88 -18.35
C HIS A 411 -1.61 -1.68 -18.79
N VAL A 412 -0.99 -0.50 -19.00
CA VAL A 412 -1.60 0.70 -19.61
C VAL A 412 -2.52 0.43 -20.82
N PRO A 413 -2.19 -0.47 -21.78
CA PRO A 413 -3.07 -0.73 -22.93
C PRO A 413 -4.34 -1.57 -22.62
N TYR A 414 -4.63 -1.89 -21.36
CA TYR A 414 -5.78 -2.71 -20.96
C TYR A 414 -6.68 -2.06 -19.91
N THR A 415 -7.94 -2.48 -19.91
CA THR A 415 -8.94 -2.15 -18.88
C THR A 415 -9.58 -3.44 -18.39
N VAL A 416 -9.59 -3.67 -17.07
CA VAL A 416 -10.32 -4.77 -16.45
C VAL A 416 -11.68 -4.27 -15.99
N ILE A 417 -12.75 -4.98 -16.35
CA ILE A 417 -14.12 -4.69 -15.88
C ILE A 417 -14.62 -5.93 -15.13
N THR A 418 -14.91 -5.78 -13.86
CA THR A 418 -15.49 -6.82 -13.00
C THR A 418 -16.93 -6.48 -12.67
N THR A 419 -17.83 -7.46 -12.76
CA THR A 419 -19.26 -7.34 -12.46
C THR A 419 -19.71 -8.55 -11.64
N TRP A 420 -20.55 -8.34 -10.64
CA TRP A 420 -21.05 -9.41 -9.76
C TRP A 420 -22.55 -9.20 -9.52
N PRO A 421 -23.41 -10.12 -9.99
CA PRO A 421 -24.86 -10.02 -9.77
C PRO A 421 -25.21 -9.98 -8.28
N ASP A 422 -26.25 -9.23 -7.93
CA ASP A 422 -26.74 -9.03 -6.55
C ASP A 422 -25.74 -8.36 -5.57
N HIS A 423 -24.56 -7.92 -6.01
CA HIS A 423 -23.52 -7.27 -5.19
C HIS A 423 -23.18 -5.86 -5.68
N SER A 424 -22.71 -5.00 -4.79
CA SER A 424 -22.26 -3.63 -5.09
C SER A 424 -20.82 -3.57 -5.63
N GLY A 425 -20.46 -2.44 -6.24
CA GLY A 425 -19.10 -2.17 -6.70
C GLY A 425 -18.06 -2.17 -5.56
N ARG A 426 -18.48 -1.83 -4.33
CA ARG A 426 -17.63 -1.88 -3.14
C ARG A 426 -17.35 -3.31 -2.69
N GLU A 427 -18.37 -4.18 -2.69
CA GLU A 427 -18.18 -5.60 -2.37
C GLU A 427 -17.25 -6.28 -3.39
N ILE A 428 -17.33 -5.90 -4.67
CA ILE A 428 -16.37 -6.35 -5.70
C ILE A 428 -14.95 -5.85 -5.40
N LEU A 429 -14.79 -4.59 -4.99
CA LEU A 429 -13.50 -4.01 -4.62
C LEU A 429 -12.87 -4.74 -3.42
N ASP A 430 -13.65 -4.93 -2.35
CA ASP A 430 -13.20 -5.49 -1.09
C ASP A 430 -12.97 -7.02 -1.16
N ALA A 431 -13.86 -7.78 -1.80
CA ALA A 431 -13.78 -9.25 -1.84
C ALA A 431 -12.93 -9.80 -2.99
N TRP A 432 -12.90 -9.13 -4.15
CA TRP A 432 -12.20 -9.64 -5.34
C TRP A 432 -10.98 -8.80 -5.70
N TRP A 433 -11.12 -7.48 -5.86
CA TRP A 433 -10.07 -6.66 -6.46
C TRP A 433 -8.80 -6.58 -5.61
N ARG A 434 -8.94 -6.40 -4.29
CA ARG A 434 -7.82 -6.36 -3.35
C ARG A 434 -7.00 -7.67 -3.27
N THR A 435 -7.54 -8.78 -3.78
CA THR A 435 -6.85 -10.09 -3.81
C THR A 435 -6.50 -10.57 -5.21
N ALA A 436 -7.02 -9.93 -6.26
CA ALA A 436 -6.79 -10.30 -7.65
C ALA A 436 -5.32 -10.05 -8.06
N PRO A 437 -4.65 -11.01 -8.73
CA PRO A 437 -3.25 -10.87 -9.14
C PRO A 437 -3.12 -10.05 -10.43
N LEU A 438 -3.47 -8.77 -10.34
CA LEU A 438 -3.61 -7.86 -11.47
C LEU A 438 -2.27 -7.39 -12.08
N GLY A 439 -1.14 -7.51 -11.37
CA GLY A 439 0.19 -7.12 -11.87
C GLY A 439 1.12 -6.62 -10.79
#